data_AF-A0A6V2VRZ2-F1
#
_entry.id   AF-A0A6V2VRZ2-F1
#
_cell.length_a   1.000
_cell.length_b   1.000
_cell.length_c   1.000
_cell.angle_alpha   90.00
_cell.angle_beta   90.00
_cell.angle_gamma   90.00
#
_symmetry.space_group_name_H-M   'P 1'
#
loop_
_entity.id
_entity.type
_entity.pdbx_description
1 polymer ?
#
loop_
_entity_poly.entity_id
_entity_poly.type
_entity_poly.pdbx_seq_one_letter_code
_entity_poly.pdbx_strand_id
1 'polypeptide(L)'
;MLCRTPSARCCGRYHRKLLLMLAADKLLLQSEVKQRAINLRERELKLFNSNFSAVGSQSAIMAGFTLTSFVEIDLPPERAFAKGVLHFFITASVCVNFICVAMVMFVTVWGSGKALRGLDGSMDYAVDSMNDERTFIFTCFALGVLSTLGCMFAAAWVLMEESIAMCASVFLLTTMYMVGTRAASDASQTPPRHLAHTSPTPYPLHTAGGPQRQT
;
A
#
# COMPACT_ATOMS: atom_id res chain seq x y z
N MET A 1 -31.65 -77.91 -6.18
CA MET A 1 -30.53 -77.13 -5.60
C MET A 1 -30.28 -75.91 -6.48
N LEU A 2 -30.79 -74.75 -6.09
CA LEU A 2 -30.57 -73.46 -6.78
C LEU A 2 -29.47 -72.71 -6.04
N CYS A 3 -28.25 -72.73 -6.57
CA CYS A 3 -27.13 -71.97 -6.05
C CYS A 3 -27.23 -70.53 -6.59
N ARG A 4 -27.79 -69.60 -5.79
CA ARG A 4 -27.75 -68.15 -6.07
C ARG A 4 -26.38 -67.63 -5.63
N THR A 5 -25.54 -67.24 -6.59
CA THR A 5 -24.33 -66.44 -6.34
C THR A 5 -24.68 -64.94 -6.27
N PRO A 6 -24.46 -64.23 -5.14
CA PRO A 6 -24.59 -62.78 -5.08
C PRO A 6 -23.22 -62.17 -4.77
N SER A 7 -22.39 -61.85 -5.76
CA SER A 7 -21.09 -61.20 -5.44
C SER A 7 -20.66 -60.09 -6.40
N ALA A 8 -20.95 -60.18 -7.70
CA ALA A 8 -20.50 -59.17 -8.66
C ALA A 8 -21.17 -57.77 -8.50
N ARG A 9 -22.43 -57.72 -8.01
CA ARG A 9 -23.16 -56.45 -7.85
C ARG A 9 -22.77 -55.64 -6.61
N CYS A 10 -22.10 -56.24 -5.62
CA CYS A 10 -21.63 -55.53 -4.42
C CYS A 10 -20.30 -54.79 -4.67
N CYS A 11 -19.40 -55.36 -5.47
CA CYS A 11 -18.07 -54.80 -5.71
C CYS A 11 -18.11 -53.45 -6.45
N GLY A 12 -18.93 -53.33 -7.51
CA GLY A 12 -19.09 -52.07 -8.26
C GLY A 12 -19.74 -50.93 -7.44
N ARG A 13 -20.49 -51.26 -6.39
CA ARG A 13 -21.17 -50.29 -5.53
C ARG A 13 -20.20 -49.62 -4.54
N TYR A 14 -19.14 -50.31 -4.14
CA TYR A 14 -18.08 -49.76 -3.28
C TYR A 14 -17.13 -48.83 -4.05
N HIS A 15 -16.73 -49.22 -5.26
CA HIS A 15 -15.83 -48.40 -6.10
C HIS A 15 -16.45 -47.05 -6.47
N ARG A 16 -17.75 -47.02 -6.78
CA ARG A 16 -18.47 -45.78 -7.08
C ARG A 16 -18.56 -44.83 -5.88
N LYS A 17 -18.69 -45.37 -4.66
CA LYS A 17 -18.67 -44.58 -3.41
C LYS A 17 -17.28 -43.98 -3.14
N LEU A 18 -16.22 -44.74 -3.38
CA LEU A 18 -14.84 -44.27 -3.21
C LEU A 18 -14.51 -43.12 -4.17
N LEU A 19 -14.90 -43.24 -5.45
CA LEU A 19 -14.71 -42.18 -6.45
C LEU A 19 -15.52 -40.92 -6.12
N LEU A 20 -16.75 -41.07 -5.60
CA LEU A 20 -17.57 -39.95 -5.12
C LEU A 20 -16.95 -39.25 -3.90
N MET A 21 -16.40 -40.00 -2.94
CA MET A 21 -15.68 -39.43 -1.80
C MET A 21 -14.42 -38.68 -2.23
N LEU A 22 -13.62 -39.24 -3.14
CA LEU A 22 -12.42 -38.58 -3.65
C LEU A 22 -12.75 -37.28 -4.43
N ALA A 23 -13.83 -37.30 -5.21
CA ALA A 23 -14.32 -36.10 -5.89
C ALA A 23 -14.80 -35.02 -4.90
N ALA A 24 -15.46 -35.43 -3.81
CA ALA A 24 -15.88 -34.52 -2.74
C ALA A 24 -14.66 -33.93 -2.00
N ASP A 25 -13.68 -34.74 -1.64
CA ASP A 25 -12.44 -34.26 -1.00
C ASP A 25 -11.67 -33.29 -1.90
N LYS A 26 -11.65 -33.54 -3.21
CA LYS A 26 -11.07 -32.61 -4.18
C LYS A 26 -11.81 -31.27 -4.19
N LEU A 27 -13.14 -31.28 -4.16
CA LEU A 27 -13.94 -30.06 -4.13
C LEU A 27 -13.76 -29.30 -2.81
N LEU A 28 -13.71 -30.01 -1.68
CA LEU A 28 -13.42 -29.42 -0.38
C LEU A 28 -12.04 -28.77 -0.36
N LEU A 29 -11.01 -29.46 -0.85
CA LEU A 29 -9.66 -28.88 -0.97
C LEU A 29 -9.62 -27.68 -1.91
N GLN A 30 -10.34 -27.72 -3.04
CA GLN A 30 -10.43 -26.57 -3.94
C GLN A 30 -11.12 -25.38 -3.28
N SER A 31 -12.15 -25.63 -2.46
CA SER A 31 -12.83 -24.58 -1.68
C SER A 31 -11.89 -24.00 -0.62
N GLU A 32 -11.21 -24.86 0.15
CA GLU A 32 -10.25 -24.46 1.18
C GLU A 32 -9.10 -23.61 0.60
N VAL A 33 -8.52 -24.02 -0.53
CA VAL A 33 -7.45 -23.27 -1.19
C VAL A 33 -7.96 -21.91 -1.67
N LYS A 34 -9.15 -21.85 -2.28
CA LYS A 34 -9.77 -20.58 -2.71
C LYS A 34 -10.04 -19.67 -1.51
N GLN A 35 -10.55 -20.21 -0.42
CA GLN A 35 -10.84 -19.45 0.79
C GLN A 35 -9.57 -18.91 1.45
N ARG A 36 -8.49 -19.70 1.48
CA ARG A 36 -7.17 -19.25 1.97
C ARG A 36 -6.59 -18.13 1.09
N ALA A 37 -6.72 -18.23 -0.23
CA ALA A 37 -6.26 -17.18 -1.14
C ALA A 37 -7.00 -15.85 -0.91
N ILE A 38 -8.33 -15.90 -0.78
CA ILE A 38 -9.14 -14.71 -0.45
C ILE A 38 -8.73 -14.12 0.91
N ASN A 39 -8.55 -14.98 1.93
CA ASN A 39 -8.15 -14.53 3.25
C ASN A 39 -6.77 -13.86 3.25
N LEU A 40 -5.83 -14.34 2.42
CA LEU A 40 -4.51 -13.74 2.27
C LEU A 40 -4.62 -12.31 1.71
N ARG A 41 -5.38 -12.15 0.62
CA ARG A 41 -5.58 -10.84 -0.02
C ARG A 41 -6.29 -9.84 0.89
N GLU A 42 -7.21 -10.33 1.73
CA GLU A 42 -7.89 -9.47 2.72
C GLU A 42 -6.90 -8.94 3.77
N ARG A 43 -5.94 -9.79 4.20
CA ARG A 43 -4.87 -9.37 5.12
C ARG A 43 -3.92 -8.38 4.47
N GLU A 44 -3.56 -8.58 3.20
CA GLU A 44 -2.71 -7.66 2.44
C GLU A 44 -3.37 -6.29 2.29
N LEU A 45 -4.67 -6.25 1.95
CA LEU A 45 -5.42 -5.01 1.87
C LEU A 45 -5.45 -4.28 3.22
N LYS A 46 -5.71 -5.00 4.32
CA LYS A 46 -5.69 -4.44 5.67
C LYS A 46 -4.32 -3.89 6.04
N LEU A 47 -3.24 -4.57 5.66
CA LEU A 47 -1.87 -4.11 5.87
C LEU A 47 -1.61 -2.78 5.14
N PHE A 48 -1.97 -2.68 3.85
CA PHE A 48 -1.78 -1.45 3.10
C PHE A 48 -2.63 -0.30 3.65
N ASN A 49 -3.90 -0.57 3.98
CA ASN A 49 -4.77 0.45 4.55
C ASN A 49 -4.22 0.98 5.89
N SER A 50 -3.78 0.09 6.79
CA SER A 50 -3.20 0.48 8.07
C SER A 50 -1.91 1.30 7.89
N ASN A 51 -1.03 0.89 6.99
CA ASN A 51 0.22 1.60 6.72
C ASN A 51 -0.03 2.98 6.11
N PHE A 52 -0.89 3.08 5.09
CA PHE A 52 -1.22 4.35 4.47
C PHE A 52 -1.97 5.28 5.42
N SER A 53 -2.88 4.77 6.25
CA SER A 53 -3.56 5.57 7.27
C SER A 53 -2.58 6.18 8.28
N ALA A 54 -1.56 5.43 8.71
CA ALA A 54 -0.50 5.96 9.57
C ALA A 54 0.32 7.06 8.87
N VAL A 55 0.75 6.82 7.62
CA VAL A 55 1.51 7.80 6.81
C VAL A 55 0.71 9.08 6.58
N GLY A 56 -0.58 8.94 6.23
CA GLY A 56 -1.47 10.08 6.01
C GLY A 56 -1.66 10.91 7.28
N SER A 57 -1.84 10.26 8.43
CA SER A 57 -1.98 10.97 9.71
C SER A 57 -0.71 11.72 10.09
N GLN A 58 0.47 11.10 9.92
CA GLN A 58 1.75 11.74 10.20
C GLN A 58 2.01 12.93 9.27
N SER A 59 1.75 12.77 7.97
CA SER A 59 1.89 13.85 6.98
C SER A 59 0.99 15.05 7.30
N ALA A 60 -0.26 14.78 7.72
CA ALA A 60 -1.21 15.83 8.10
C ALA A 60 -0.72 16.61 9.34
N ILE A 61 -0.17 15.92 10.34
CA ILE A 61 0.40 16.56 11.53
C ILE A 61 1.61 17.44 11.15
N MET A 62 2.50 16.95 10.29
CA MET A 62 3.66 17.72 9.82
C MET A 62 3.27 18.96 9.04
N ALA A 63 2.27 18.85 8.16
CA ALA A 63 1.68 19.99 7.45
C ALA A 63 1.09 21.01 8.44
N GLY A 64 0.37 20.53 9.46
CA GLY A 64 -0.20 21.36 10.52
C GLY A 64 0.85 22.15 11.28
N PHE A 65 1.90 21.50 11.79
CA PHE A 65 2.98 22.19 12.49
C PHE A 65 3.71 23.19 11.61
N THR A 66 3.98 22.85 10.35
CA THR A 66 4.63 23.77 9.40
C THR A 66 3.75 24.98 9.12
N LEU A 67 2.43 24.80 9.02
CA LEU A 67 1.47 25.88 8.83
C LEU A 67 1.34 26.76 10.08
N THR A 68 1.40 26.20 11.28
CA THR A 68 1.45 27.00 12.52
C THR A 68 2.69 27.89 12.53
N SER A 69 3.87 27.35 12.20
CA SER A 69 5.10 28.14 12.07
C SER A 69 5.00 29.23 11.00
N PHE A 70 4.22 29.02 9.94
CA PHE A 70 3.97 30.06 8.93
C PHE A 70 3.21 31.27 9.48
N VAL A 71 2.25 31.04 10.38
CA VAL A 71 1.37 32.08 10.93
C VAL A 71 2.00 32.79 12.12
N GLU A 72 2.78 32.09 12.95
CA GLU A 72 3.33 32.65 14.19
C GLU A 72 4.65 33.43 14.00
N ILE A 73 5.41 33.17 12.93
CA ILE A 73 6.73 33.80 12.73
C ILE A 73 6.58 35.16 12.03
N ASP A 74 6.43 36.22 12.83
CA ASP A 74 6.52 37.61 12.37
C ASP A 74 7.93 38.18 12.62
N LEU A 75 8.74 38.26 11.56
CA LEU A 75 10.11 38.77 11.63
C LEU A 75 10.21 40.24 11.16
N PRO A 76 10.95 41.12 11.88
CA PRO A 76 11.21 42.49 11.46
C PRO A 76 11.91 42.57 10.08
N PRO A 77 11.69 43.64 9.30
CA PRO A 77 12.09 43.74 7.89
C PRO A 77 13.61 43.74 7.63
N GLU A 78 14.44 43.75 8.69
CA GLU A 78 15.90 43.84 8.61
C GLU A 78 16.57 42.65 7.91
N ARG A 79 15.90 41.47 7.87
CA ARG A 79 16.41 40.24 7.25
C ARG A 79 15.47 39.68 6.17
N ALA A 80 15.10 40.52 5.19
CA ALA A 80 14.16 40.16 4.13
C ALA A 80 14.55 38.89 3.34
N PHE A 81 15.84 38.66 3.07
CA PHE A 81 16.31 37.46 2.37
C PHE A 81 16.07 36.18 3.18
N ALA A 82 16.42 36.17 4.48
CA ALA A 82 16.21 35.02 5.35
C ALA A 82 14.72 34.70 5.53
N LYS A 83 13.88 35.74 5.64
CA LYS A 83 12.42 35.61 5.66
C LYS A 83 11.88 34.97 4.36
N GLY A 84 12.38 35.41 3.20
CA GLY A 84 12.00 34.84 1.90
C GLY A 84 12.35 33.35 1.78
N VAL A 85 13.57 32.96 2.20
CA VAL A 85 14.01 31.56 2.20
C VAL A 85 13.15 30.70 3.14
N LEU A 86 12.86 31.19 4.35
CA LEU A 86 12.00 30.49 5.32
C LEU A 86 10.59 30.27 4.77
N HIS A 87 9.96 31.31 4.21
CA HIS A 87 8.62 31.15 3.62
C HIS A 87 8.61 30.20 2.42
N PHE A 88 9.65 30.22 1.58
CA PHE A 88 9.78 29.28 0.47
C PHE A 88 9.81 27.82 0.94
N PHE A 89 10.63 27.51 1.95
CA PHE A 89 10.70 26.16 2.53
C PHE A 89 9.40 25.74 3.22
N ILE A 90 8.74 26.66 3.94
CA ILE A 90 7.44 26.41 4.57
C ILE A 90 6.38 26.07 3.53
N THR A 91 6.22 26.91 2.50
CA THR A 91 5.21 26.68 1.46
C THR A 91 5.48 25.38 0.71
N ALA A 92 6.73 25.11 0.35
CA ALA A 92 7.11 23.85 -0.29
C ALA A 92 6.77 22.64 0.58
N SER A 93 7.08 22.70 1.88
CA SER A 93 6.79 21.63 2.84
C SER A 93 5.30 21.37 3.02
N VAL A 94 4.50 22.43 3.17
CA VAL A 94 3.03 22.30 3.29
C VAL A 94 2.45 21.67 2.03
N CYS A 95 2.85 22.13 0.84
CA CYS A 95 2.35 21.60 -0.42
C CYS A 95 2.69 20.11 -0.60
N VAL A 96 3.93 19.70 -0.37
CA VAL A 96 4.35 18.29 -0.53
C VAL A 96 3.64 17.37 0.46
N ASN A 97 3.53 17.79 1.73
CA ASN A 97 2.81 17.01 2.74
C ASN A 97 1.30 16.90 2.41
N PHE A 98 0.68 17.98 1.91
CA PHE A 98 -0.74 17.96 1.54
C PHE A 98 -1.01 17.06 0.31
N ILE A 99 -0.10 17.06 -0.67
CA ILE A 99 -0.15 16.12 -1.81
C ILE A 99 -0.06 14.68 -1.31
N CYS A 100 0.86 14.38 -0.39
CA CYS A 100 0.98 13.04 0.21
C CYS A 100 -0.34 12.61 0.89
N VAL A 101 -0.93 13.48 1.72
CA VAL A 101 -2.22 13.21 2.38
C VAL A 101 -3.33 12.96 1.37
N ALA A 102 -3.43 13.78 0.33
CA ALA A 102 -4.45 13.63 -0.70
C ALA A 102 -4.31 12.29 -1.44
N MET A 103 -3.09 11.90 -1.81
CA MET A 103 -2.84 10.62 -2.50
C MET A 103 -3.15 9.42 -1.61
N VAL A 104 -2.74 9.46 -0.35
CA VAL A 104 -3.11 8.46 0.66
C VAL A 104 -4.63 8.34 0.77
N MET A 105 -5.35 9.47 0.83
CA MET A 105 -6.80 9.47 0.92
C MET A 105 -7.44 8.81 -0.30
N PHE A 106 -7.01 9.16 -1.52
CA PHE A 106 -7.54 8.54 -2.74
C PHE A 106 -7.31 7.03 -2.76
N VAL A 107 -6.09 6.57 -2.44
CA VAL A 107 -5.75 5.13 -2.48
C VAL A 107 -6.50 4.35 -1.40
N THR A 108 -6.59 4.87 -0.17
CA THR A 108 -7.28 4.16 0.93
C THR A 108 -8.79 4.12 0.75
N VAL A 109 -9.41 5.22 0.31
CA VAL A 109 -10.87 5.31 0.11
C VAL A 109 -11.30 4.54 -1.14
N TRP A 110 -10.67 4.80 -2.30
CA TRP A 110 -11.04 4.13 -3.55
C TRP A 110 -10.54 2.69 -3.62
N GLY A 111 -9.35 2.38 -3.09
CA GLY A 111 -8.81 1.02 -3.04
C GLY A 111 -9.69 0.08 -2.23
N SER A 112 -10.03 0.48 -1.00
CA SER A 112 -10.92 -0.31 -0.14
C SER A 112 -12.36 -0.38 -0.71
N GLY A 113 -12.83 0.70 -1.33
CA GLY A 113 -14.15 0.74 -1.97
C GLY A 113 -14.28 -0.25 -3.14
N LYS A 114 -13.24 -0.41 -3.96
CA LYS A 114 -13.23 -1.39 -5.06
C LYS A 114 -13.07 -2.84 -4.59
N ALA A 115 -12.38 -3.07 -3.48
CA ALA A 115 -12.27 -4.40 -2.91
C ALA A 115 -13.60 -4.93 -2.32
N LEU A 116 -14.39 -4.05 -1.69
CA LEU A 116 -15.65 -4.45 -1.04
C LEU A 116 -16.86 -4.55 -1.98
N ARG A 117 -16.83 -3.87 -3.14
CA ARG A 117 -17.98 -3.76 -4.05
C ARG A 117 -17.85 -4.56 -5.35
N GLY A 118 -16.69 -5.13 -5.63
CA GLY A 118 -16.47 -5.83 -6.89
C GLY A 118 -16.86 -7.31 -6.85
N LEU A 119 -17.06 -7.90 -8.03
CA LEU A 119 -17.22 -9.35 -8.21
C LEU A 119 -15.91 -10.09 -7.85
N ASP A 120 -15.97 -11.42 -7.75
CA ASP A 120 -14.82 -12.29 -7.50
C ASP A 120 -13.59 -11.90 -8.36
N GLY A 121 -12.46 -11.64 -7.71
CA GLY A 121 -11.21 -11.17 -8.34
C GLY A 121 -10.98 -9.65 -8.28
N SER A 122 -11.99 -8.84 -7.93
CA SER A 122 -11.81 -7.38 -7.74
C SER A 122 -10.87 -7.03 -6.58
N MET A 123 -10.80 -7.89 -5.56
CA MET A 123 -9.88 -7.70 -4.44
C MET A 123 -8.41 -7.87 -4.86
N ASP A 124 -8.11 -8.80 -5.78
CA ASP A 124 -6.76 -8.95 -6.34
C ASP A 124 -6.33 -7.67 -7.06
N TYR A 125 -7.20 -7.15 -7.95
CA TYR A 125 -6.93 -5.91 -8.68
C TYR A 125 -6.74 -4.69 -7.76
N ALA A 126 -7.55 -4.59 -6.70
CA ALA A 126 -7.44 -3.49 -5.75
C ALA A 126 -6.11 -3.55 -4.98
N VAL A 127 -5.68 -4.73 -4.54
CA VAL A 127 -4.42 -4.93 -3.83
C VAL A 127 -3.22 -4.65 -4.73
N ASP A 128 -3.25 -5.13 -5.98
CA ASP A 128 -2.16 -4.89 -6.94
C ASP A 128 -2.03 -3.39 -7.25
N SER A 129 -3.15 -2.69 -7.47
CA SER A 129 -3.15 -1.23 -7.68
C SER A 129 -2.66 -0.44 -6.46
N MET A 130 -2.97 -0.88 -5.25
CA MET A 130 -2.43 -0.26 -4.02
C MET A 130 -0.92 -0.49 -3.87
N ASN A 131 -0.43 -1.65 -4.31
CA ASN A 131 0.99 -1.98 -4.27
C ASN A 131 1.79 -1.18 -5.30
N ASP A 132 1.24 -0.92 -6.49
CA ASP A 132 1.89 -0.09 -7.51
C ASP A 132 2.06 1.37 -7.06
N GLU A 133 1.06 1.91 -6.37
CA GLU A 133 1.06 3.30 -5.89
C GLU A 133 1.91 3.50 -4.63
N ARG A 134 2.17 2.41 -3.88
CA ARG A 134 2.93 2.40 -2.63
C ARG A 134 4.24 3.18 -2.71
N THR A 135 5.04 2.93 -3.75
CA THR A 135 6.37 3.54 -3.91
C THR A 135 6.26 5.05 -4.09
N PHE A 136 5.25 5.51 -4.82
CA PHE A 136 5.02 6.93 -5.04
C PHE A 136 4.64 7.62 -3.72
N ILE A 137 3.70 7.05 -2.97
CA ILE A 137 3.28 7.58 -1.66
C ILE A 137 4.46 7.67 -0.69
N PHE A 138 5.27 6.61 -0.57
CA PHE A 138 6.43 6.63 0.33
C PHE A 138 7.51 7.62 -0.11
N THR A 139 7.71 7.83 -1.42
CA THR A 139 8.65 8.83 -1.92
C THR A 139 8.17 10.25 -1.62
N CYS A 140 6.88 10.53 -1.84
CA CYS A 140 6.28 11.82 -1.48
C CYS A 140 6.33 12.07 0.03
N PHE A 141 6.07 11.04 0.84
CA PHE A 141 6.21 11.14 2.29
C PHE A 141 7.64 11.46 2.72
N ALA A 142 8.64 10.75 2.18
CA ALA A 142 10.04 11.01 2.47
C ALA A 142 10.46 12.43 2.05
N LEU A 143 10.02 12.90 0.88
CA LEU A 143 10.25 14.28 0.43
C LEU A 143 9.57 15.30 1.37
N GLY A 144 8.35 15.01 1.82
CA GLY A 144 7.64 15.79 2.83
C GLY A 144 8.45 15.92 4.12
N VAL A 145 8.97 14.81 4.64
CA VAL A 145 9.83 14.79 5.83
C VAL A 145 11.08 15.63 5.65
N LEU A 146 11.80 15.46 4.54
CA LEU A 146 13.00 16.23 4.24
C LEU A 146 12.69 17.74 4.13
N SER A 147 11.57 18.10 3.50
CA SER A 147 11.15 19.50 3.38
C SER A 147 10.79 20.13 4.73
N THR A 148 10.16 19.37 5.64
CA THR A 148 9.85 19.84 7.00
C THR A 148 11.12 19.98 7.86
N LEU A 149 12.10 19.09 7.71
CA LEU A 149 13.42 19.24 8.33
C LEU A 149 14.15 20.49 7.81
N GLY A 150 14.07 20.77 6.51
CA GLY A 150 14.61 21.99 5.91
C GLY A 150 13.93 23.26 6.42
N CYS A 151 12.62 23.22 6.62
CA CYS A 151 11.87 24.29 7.29
C CYS A 151 12.38 24.53 8.72
N MET A 152 12.56 23.48 9.52
CA MET A 152 13.10 23.63 10.89
C MET A 152 14.53 24.18 10.90
N PHE A 153 15.35 23.80 9.91
CA PHE A 153 16.69 24.35 9.74
C PHE A 153 16.66 25.86 9.47
N ALA A 154 15.82 26.29 8.52
CA ALA A 154 15.63 27.71 8.22
C ALA A 154 15.07 28.48 9.43
N ALA A 155 14.11 27.89 10.16
CA ALA A 155 13.52 28.49 11.35
C ALA A 155 14.53 28.63 12.50
N ALA A 156 15.39 27.63 12.75
CA ALA A 156 16.43 27.68 13.78
C ALA A 156 17.40 28.85 13.56
N TRP A 157 17.77 29.11 12.31
CA TRP A 157 18.65 30.22 11.94
C TRP A 157 18.01 31.60 12.05
N VAL A 158 16.68 31.68 12.01
CA VAL A 158 15.92 32.92 12.11
C VAL A 158 15.54 33.24 13.55
N LEU A 159 15.19 32.23 14.36
CA LEU A 159 14.71 32.42 15.74
C LEU A 159 15.81 32.36 16.82
N MET A 160 16.87 31.57 16.64
CA MET A 160 17.86 31.32 17.70
C MET A 160 19.13 32.17 17.54
N GLU A 161 19.83 32.38 18.66
CA GLU A 161 21.17 32.99 18.69
C GLU A 161 22.20 32.08 17.97
N GLU A 162 23.21 32.70 17.34
CA GLU A 162 24.15 32.03 16.43
C GLU A 162 24.84 30.80 17.06
N SER A 163 25.21 30.88 18.33
CA SER A 163 25.84 29.78 19.07
C SER A 163 24.93 28.55 19.21
N ILE A 164 23.63 28.76 19.46
CA ILE A 164 22.65 27.69 19.66
C ILE A 164 22.19 27.15 18.30
N ALA A 165 22.04 28.04 17.32
CA ALA A 165 21.67 27.69 15.95
C ALA A 165 22.68 26.74 15.31
N MET A 166 23.99 26.92 15.57
CA MET A 166 25.03 26.00 15.10
C MET A 166 24.85 24.58 15.65
N CYS A 167 24.64 24.43 16.95
CA CYS A 167 24.38 23.11 17.55
C CYS A 167 23.11 22.47 16.99
N ALA A 168 22.01 23.22 16.90
CA ALA A 168 20.75 22.73 16.33
C ALA A 168 20.89 22.30 14.86
N SER A 169 21.66 23.05 14.08
CA SER A 169 21.92 22.76 12.67
C SER A 169 22.63 21.42 12.47
N VAL A 170 23.59 21.06 13.34
CA VAL A 170 24.30 19.76 13.28
C VAL A 170 23.33 18.60 13.56
N PHE A 171 22.46 18.71 14.56
CA PHE A 171 21.45 17.69 14.84
C PHE A 171 20.45 17.53 13.68
N LEU A 172 19.99 18.65 13.10
CA LEU A 172 19.06 18.64 11.97
C LEU A 172 19.68 18.06 10.70
N LEU A 173 20.92 18.43 10.37
CA LEU A 173 21.66 17.89 9.22
C LEU A 173 21.96 16.40 9.38
N THR A 174 22.31 15.96 10.59
CA THR A 174 22.51 14.53 10.88
C THR A 174 21.22 13.75 10.66
N THR A 175 20.10 14.27 11.16
CA THR A 175 18.78 13.66 10.97
C THR A 175 18.39 13.63 9.49
N MET A 176 18.63 14.73 8.76
CA MET A 176 18.36 14.82 7.32
C MET A 176 19.20 13.84 6.51
N TYR A 177 20.48 13.65 6.86
CA TYR A 177 21.36 12.68 6.24
C TYR A 177 20.92 11.23 6.50
N MET A 178 20.53 10.91 7.74
CA MET A 178 20.01 9.58 8.07
C MET A 178 18.72 9.28 7.32
N VAL A 179 17.79 10.24 7.21
CA VAL A 179 16.55 10.05 6.45
C VAL A 179 16.85 9.91 4.95
N GLY A 180 17.73 10.76 4.40
CA GLY A 180 18.09 10.73 2.98
C GLY A 180 18.80 9.45 2.55
N THR A 181 19.72 8.94 3.36
CA THR A 181 20.41 7.67 3.06
C THR A 181 19.48 6.48 3.09
N ARG A 182 18.50 6.46 4.01
CA ARG A 182 17.46 5.42 4.07
C ARG A 182 16.50 5.50 2.88
N ALA A 183 16.03 6.71 2.54
CA ALA A 183 15.17 6.92 1.39
C ALA A 183 15.87 6.55 0.07
N ALA A 184 17.17 6.86 -0.08
CA ALA A 184 17.97 6.47 -1.24
C ALA A 184 18.18 4.94 -1.31
N SER A 185 18.35 4.29 -0.16
CA SER A 185 18.47 2.83 -0.08
C SER A 185 17.17 2.15 -0.51
N ASP A 186 16.01 2.65 -0.07
CA ASP A 186 14.71 2.13 -0.48
C ASP A 186 14.43 2.36 -1.98
N ALA A 187 14.82 3.53 -2.52
CA ALA A 187 14.73 3.82 -3.94
C ALA A 187 15.59 2.87 -4.80
N SER A 188 16.69 2.35 -4.26
CA SER A 188 17.54 1.36 -4.95
C SER A 188 16.96 -0.06 -4.92
N GLN A 189 16.08 -0.37 -3.96
CA GLN A 189 15.41 -1.67 -3.86
C GLN A 189 14.15 -1.76 -4.71
N THR A 190 13.58 -0.64 -5.15
CA THR A 190 12.43 -0.64 -6.06
C THR A 190 12.89 -0.98 -7.48
N PRO A 191 12.52 -2.15 -8.04
CA PRO A 191 12.87 -2.48 -9.41
C PRO A 191 12.26 -1.46 -10.40
N PRO A 192 12.92 -1.20 -11.54
CA PRO A 192 12.50 -0.18 -12.50
C PRO A 192 11.10 -0.46 -13.07
N ARG A 193 10.27 0.59 -13.11
CA ARG A 193 8.88 0.66 -13.63
C ARG A 193 8.66 0.22 -15.10
N HIS A 194 9.66 -0.34 -15.78
CA HIS A 194 9.64 -0.58 -17.23
C HIS A 194 9.57 -2.05 -17.68
N LEU A 195 9.20 -2.98 -16.80
CA LEU A 195 8.96 -4.38 -17.18
C LEU A 195 7.71 -5.01 -16.55
N ALA A 196 6.64 -4.24 -16.32
CA ALA A 196 5.29 -4.80 -16.16
C ALA A 196 4.55 -4.68 -17.50
N HIS A 197 5.14 -5.26 -18.53
CA HIS A 197 4.43 -5.58 -19.76
C HIS A 197 3.26 -6.51 -19.39
N THR A 198 2.06 -6.15 -19.83
CA THR A 198 1.13 -7.07 -20.47
C THR A 198 1.25 -8.54 -20.03
N SER A 199 0.56 -8.91 -18.96
CA SER A 199 -0.07 -10.23 -18.93
C SER A 199 -1.57 -10.02 -19.03
N PRO A 200 -2.17 -10.23 -20.22
CA PRO A 200 -3.62 -10.40 -20.29
C PRO A 200 -3.96 -11.61 -19.42
N THR A 201 -5.06 -11.51 -18.69
CA THR A 201 -5.81 -12.71 -18.35
C THR A 201 -5.99 -13.53 -19.64
N PRO A 202 -5.64 -14.81 -19.60
CA PRO A 202 -6.72 -15.76 -19.69
C PRO A 202 -6.52 -16.83 -18.62
N TYR A 203 -7.44 -16.91 -17.67
CA TYR A 203 -7.78 -18.23 -17.16
C TYR A 203 -8.27 -19.04 -18.38
N PRO A 204 -7.61 -20.12 -18.80
CA PRO A 204 -8.25 -21.09 -19.67
C PRO A 204 -9.29 -21.78 -18.79
N LEU A 205 -10.54 -21.35 -18.92
CA LEU A 205 -11.67 -22.14 -18.47
C LEU A 205 -11.67 -23.39 -19.35
N HIS A 206 -11.03 -24.44 -18.84
CA HIS A 206 -10.99 -25.75 -19.48
C HIS A 206 -12.44 -26.19 -19.69
N THR A 207 -12.84 -26.24 -20.95
CA THR A 207 -13.97 -26.98 -21.47
C THR A 207 -13.84 -28.43 -21.01
N ALA A 208 -14.56 -28.79 -19.95
CA ALA A 208 -14.84 -30.18 -19.61
C ALA A 208 -16.30 -30.44 -19.99
N GLY A 209 -16.47 -31.19 -21.08
CA GLY A 209 -17.76 -31.48 -21.68
C GLY A 209 -18.68 -32.38 -20.85
N GLY A 210 -19.97 -32.23 -21.12
CA GLY A 210 -21.02 -33.24 -20.99
C GLY A 210 -22.23 -32.83 -20.13
N PRO A 211 -23.45 -33.33 -20.40
CA PRO A 211 -24.07 -33.73 -21.66
C PRO A 211 -25.34 -32.89 -21.98
N GLN A 212 -25.81 -33.02 -23.22
CA GLN A 212 -27.09 -32.48 -23.70
C GLN A 212 -28.27 -32.84 -22.78
N ARG A 213 -29.12 -31.84 -22.53
CA ARG A 213 -30.49 -32.04 -22.07
C ARG A 213 -31.42 -31.93 -23.28
N GLN A 214 -31.87 -33.08 -23.79
CA GLN A 214 -33.10 -33.15 -24.57
C GLN A 214 -34.28 -33.03 -23.60
N THR A 215 -35.09 -32.01 -23.80
CA THR A 215 -36.56 -32.00 -23.65
C THR A 215 -37.09 -30.85 -24.47
#